data_AF-A0A372JHR0-F1
#
_entry.id   AF-A0A372JHR0-F1
#
_cell.length_a   1.000
_cell.length_b   1.000
_cell.length_c   1.000
_cell.angle_alpha   90.00
_cell.angle_beta   90.00
_cell.angle_gamma   90.00
#
_symmetry.space_group_name_H-M   'P 1'
#
loop_
_entity.id
_entity.type
_entity.pdbx_description
1 polymer ?
#
loop_
_entity_poly.entity_id
_entity_poly.type
_entity_poly.pdbx_seq_one_letter_code
_entity_poly.pdbx_strand_id
1 'polypeptide(L)'
;LAADRALPRSALAAWAALREPGRVRRGATQLLYAGHLDGRTVAVLRNGDRVARYSGPGRPLEVATTGTDPSAPVALGGGRYLLAPWDTGAAVPGGDAVRVRGGVTDPLAPRTRCGRGPLLDLTGPDGGRTVGDLGGVRPVVLSYRASGSSSGASSGGSSGSSGGARRTPGRLDGTGLRLWDRLACVLPQPARPVDRADAADFWSGSVPHGGGAADWVCARLDFAGGGSAGQAALVGHAADSPLSAAAGGCDDRR
;
A
#
# COMPACT_ATOMS: atom_id res chain seq x y z
N LEU A 1 -4.80 -26.05 -9.56
CA LEU A 1 -3.51 -25.49 -9.07
C LEU A 1 -2.73 -26.44 -8.14
N ALA A 2 -3.25 -27.63 -7.78
CA ALA A 2 -2.62 -28.54 -6.80
C ALA A 2 -1.71 -29.66 -7.38
N ALA A 3 -1.44 -29.68 -8.69
CA ALA A 3 -0.74 -30.81 -9.33
C ALA A 3 0.80 -30.71 -9.26
N ASP A 4 1.36 -29.50 -9.30
CA ASP A 4 2.81 -29.32 -9.22
C ASP A 4 3.25 -29.05 -7.78
N ARG A 5 3.49 -30.14 -7.04
CA ARG A 5 4.08 -30.07 -5.69
C ARG A 5 5.58 -29.77 -5.72
N ALA A 6 6.24 -29.81 -6.87
CA ALA A 6 7.68 -29.57 -6.95
C ALA A 6 7.99 -28.09 -6.69
N LEU A 7 7.23 -27.17 -7.30
CA LEU A 7 7.44 -25.74 -7.11
C LEU A 7 7.32 -25.28 -5.64
N PRO A 8 6.24 -25.58 -4.90
CA PRO A 8 6.16 -25.24 -3.48
C PRO A 8 7.29 -25.85 -2.65
N ARG A 9 7.69 -27.10 -2.94
CA ARG A 9 8.81 -27.75 -2.23
C ARG A 9 10.13 -27.05 -2.52
N SER A 10 10.42 -26.70 -3.77
CA SER A 10 11.63 -25.98 -4.15
C SER A 10 11.68 -24.59 -3.51
N ALA A 11 10.56 -23.87 -3.48
CA ALA A 11 10.47 -22.58 -2.81
C ALA A 11 10.71 -22.71 -1.30
N LEU A 12 10.09 -23.69 -0.64
CA LEU A 12 10.30 -23.97 0.79
C LEU A 12 11.74 -24.39 1.10
N ALA A 13 12.35 -25.21 0.24
CA ALA A 13 13.75 -25.60 0.37
C ALA A 13 14.69 -24.40 0.22
N ALA A 14 14.43 -23.52 -0.77
CA ALA A 14 15.18 -22.28 -0.94
C ALA A 14 15.06 -21.36 0.28
N TRP A 15 13.86 -21.23 0.84
CA TRP A 15 13.65 -20.48 2.09
C TRP A 15 14.40 -21.10 3.27
N ALA A 16 14.33 -22.42 3.45
CA ALA A 16 15.03 -23.13 4.53
C ALA A 16 16.56 -23.05 4.39
N ALA A 17 17.07 -22.94 3.16
CA ALA A 17 18.49 -22.79 2.87
C ALA A 17 19.05 -21.40 3.17
N LEU A 18 18.19 -20.39 3.36
CA LEU A 18 18.59 -19.10 3.93
C LEU A 18 18.99 -19.32 5.39
N ARG A 19 20.25 -19.72 5.60
CA ARG A 19 20.87 -19.85 6.92
C ARG A 19 21.00 -18.47 7.56
N GLU A 20 19.91 -17.96 8.11
CA GLU A 20 19.94 -16.83 9.05
C GLU A 20 19.59 -17.35 10.46
N PRO A 21 20.61 -17.62 11.30
CA PRO A 21 20.39 -17.95 12.70
C PRO A 21 19.65 -16.79 13.39
N GLY A 22 18.45 -17.06 13.89
CA GLY A 22 17.72 -16.16 14.79
C GLY A 22 16.70 -15.19 14.18
N ARG A 23 16.45 -15.20 12.86
CA ARG A 23 15.49 -14.24 12.24
C ARG A 23 14.27 -14.85 11.53
N VAL A 24 14.24 -16.15 11.26
CA VAL A 24 12.98 -16.81 10.91
C VAL A 24 12.22 -17.01 12.22
N ARG A 25 11.16 -16.21 12.45
CA ARG A 25 10.32 -16.38 13.63
C ARG A 25 9.81 -17.82 13.67
N ARG A 26 9.76 -18.41 14.89
CA ARG A 26 9.04 -19.68 15.12
C ARG A 26 7.59 -19.47 14.68
N GLY A 27 7.22 -20.05 13.56
CA GLY A 27 5.91 -19.91 12.93
C GLY A 27 5.87 -20.73 11.65
N ALA A 28 4.69 -21.26 11.31
CA ALA A 28 4.52 -22.02 10.09
C ALA A 28 4.73 -21.11 8.88
N THR A 29 5.63 -21.50 7.96
CA THR A 29 5.73 -20.84 6.66
C THR A 29 4.50 -21.18 5.84
N GLN A 30 3.77 -20.15 5.41
CA GLN A 30 2.57 -20.30 4.61
C GLN A 30 2.87 -20.07 3.13
N LEU A 31 2.40 -20.96 2.27
CA LEU A 31 2.36 -20.71 0.82
C LEU A 31 1.19 -19.78 0.51
N LEU A 32 1.48 -18.60 -0.03
CA LEU A 32 0.46 -17.64 -0.46
C LEU A 32 0.09 -17.82 -1.92
N TYR A 33 1.07 -18.10 -2.78
CA TYR A 33 0.87 -18.28 -4.22
C TYR A 33 1.92 -19.23 -4.80
N ALA A 34 1.52 -20.02 -5.80
CA ALA A 34 2.42 -20.81 -6.63
C ALA A 34 1.82 -20.94 -8.03
N GLY A 35 2.55 -20.51 -9.05
CA GLY A 35 2.07 -20.58 -10.43
C GLY A 35 3.03 -19.97 -11.43
N HIS A 36 2.51 -19.70 -12.62
CA HIS A 36 3.26 -19.04 -13.70
C HIS A 36 2.70 -17.63 -13.93
N LEU A 37 3.59 -16.64 -13.99
CA LEU A 37 3.26 -15.26 -14.31
C LEU A 37 4.14 -14.81 -15.47
N ASP A 38 3.49 -14.47 -16.58
CA ASP A 38 4.15 -14.01 -17.80
C ASP A 38 5.29 -14.96 -18.25
N GLY A 39 4.99 -16.27 -18.26
CA GLY A 39 5.94 -17.33 -18.63
C GLY A 39 6.98 -17.69 -17.57
N ARG A 40 6.97 -17.03 -16.40
CA ARG A 40 7.93 -17.27 -15.32
C ARG A 40 7.28 -18.00 -14.16
N THR A 41 7.97 -19.00 -13.62
CA THR A 41 7.54 -19.69 -12.41
C THR A 41 7.74 -18.78 -11.19
N VAL A 42 6.66 -18.59 -10.41
CA VAL A 42 6.66 -17.74 -9.22
C VAL A 42 5.99 -18.48 -8.06
N ALA A 43 6.64 -18.48 -6.89
CA ALA A 43 6.01 -18.85 -5.64
C ALA A 43 6.23 -17.77 -4.58
N VAL A 44 5.22 -17.53 -3.77
CA VAL A 44 5.23 -16.55 -2.69
C VAL A 44 4.99 -17.25 -1.37
N LEU A 45 5.92 -17.06 -0.43
CA LEU A 45 5.87 -17.63 0.91
C LEU A 45 5.79 -16.50 1.94
N ARG A 46 5.07 -16.74 3.04
CA ARG A 46 5.03 -15.81 4.18
C ARG A 46 5.47 -16.51 5.47
N ASN A 47 6.27 -15.81 6.26
CA ASN A 47 6.61 -16.20 7.62
C ASN A 47 6.55 -14.93 8.49
N GLY A 48 5.49 -14.79 9.29
CA GLY A 48 5.26 -13.59 10.10
C GLY A 48 5.09 -12.32 9.25
N ASP A 49 5.99 -11.37 9.45
CA ASP A 49 6.06 -10.07 8.77
C ASP A 49 6.95 -10.08 7.52
N ARG A 50 7.47 -11.25 7.13
CA ARG A 50 8.33 -11.41 5.95
C ARG A 50 7.62 -12.19 4.85
N VAL A 51 7.90 -11.79 3.61
CA VAL A 51 7.49 -12.48 2.40
C VAL A 51 8.72 -12.83 1.58
N ALA A 52 8.76 -14.04 1.03
CA ALA A 52 9.67 -14.41 -0.05
C ALA A 52 8.97 -14.48 -1.38
N ARG A 53 9.68 -14.04 -2.41
CA ARG A 53 9.41 -14.38 -3.79
C ARG A 53 10.48 -15.33 -4.32
N TYR A 54 10.04 -16.50 -4.75
CA TYR A 54 10.83 -17.50 -5.45
C TYR A 54 10.52 -17.43 -6.94
N SER A 55 11.55 -17.25 -7.77
CA SER A 55 11.43 -17.06 -9.22
C SER A 55 12.02 -18.23 -10.02
N GLY A 56 12.03 -19.43 -9.45
CA GLY A 56 12.59 -20.64 -10.04
C GLY A 56 14.02 -20.97 -9.61
N PRO A 57 14.53 -22.15 -10.01
CA PRO A 57 15.86 -22.62 -9.63
C PRO A 57 16.96 -21.73 -10.22
N GLY A 58 18.07 -21.59 -9.49
CA GLY A 58 19.22 -20.77 -9.90
C GLY A 58 19.02 -19.26 -9.77
N ARG A 59 17.85 -18.79 -9.34
CA ARG A 59 17.61 -17.38 -9.01
C ARG A 59 17.62 -17.16 -7.49
N PRO A 60 18.13 -16.01 -7.01
CA PRO A 60 18.13 -15.69 -5.60
C PRO A 60 16.69 -15.59 -5.09
N LEU A 61 16.46 -16.06 -3.87
CA LEU A 61 15.21 -15.84 -3.16
C LEU A 61 15.16 -14.39 -2.71
N GLU A 62 14.14 -13.66 -3.11
CA GLU A 62 13.97 -12.27 -2.73
C GLU A 62 13.12 -12.22 -1.47
N VAL A 63 13.70 -11.77 -0.35
CA VAL A 63 13.00 -11.67 0.93
C VAL A 63 12.81 -10.22 1.31
N ALA A 64 11.58 -9.87 1.64
CA ALA A 64 11.22 -8.54 2.08
C ALA A 64 10.39 -8.59 3.37
N THR A 65 10.55 -7.58 4.22
CA THR A 65 9.60 -7.31 5.30
C THR A 65 8.39 -6.60 4.70
N THR A 66 7.18 -7.12 4.93
CA THR A 66 5.91 -6.59 4.40
C THR A 66 4.98 -6.06 5.50
N GLY A 67 5.44 -6.13 6.75
CA GLY A 67 4.67 -5.74 7.92
C GLY A 67 3.58 -6.75 8.30
N THR A 68 2.73 -6.36 9.24
CA THR A 68 1.86 -7.31 9.97
C THR A 68 0.45 -7.39 9.43
N ASP A 69 0.01 -6.44 8.60
CA ASP A 69 -1.32 -6.47 7.98
C ASP A 69 -1.45 -7.67 7.04
N PRO A 70 -2.38 -8.62 7.32
CA PRO A 70 -2.59 -9.76 6.45
C PRO A 70 -3.47 -9.43 5.25
N SER A 71 -4.17 -8.29 5.25
CA SER A 71 -5.03 -7.80 4.14
C SER A 71 -4.25 -7.03 3.07
N ALA A 72 -2.96 -6.87 3.29
CA ALA A 72 -1.97 -6.35 2.38
C ALA A 72 -1.92 -7.07 1.04
N PRO A 73 -2.12 -6.39 -0.11
CA PRO A 73 -1.72 -6.97 -1.38
C PRO A 73 -0.22 -7.18 -1.42
N VAL A 74 0.24 -8.24 -2.08
CA VAL A 74 1.67 -8.53 -2.28
C VAL A 74 2.03 -8.27 -3.73
N ALA A 75 3.05 -7.45 -3.98
CA ALA A 75 3.53 -7.21 -5.34
C ALA A 75 4.22 -8.47 -5.90
N LEU A 76 3.74 -8.96 -7.04
CA LEU A 76 4.33 -10.12 -7.72
C LEU A 76 5.33 -9.71 -8.82
N GLY A 77 5.41 -8.41 -9.13
CA GLY A 77 6.17 -7.86 -10.26
C GLY A 77 5.31 -7.75 -11.52
N GLY A 78 5.80 -7.00 -12.51
CA GLY A 78 5.07 -6.77 -13.77
C GLY A 78 3.71 -6.09 -13.59
N GLY A 79 3.53 -5.29 -12.54
CA GLY A 79 2.26 -4.63 -12.23
C GLY A 79 1.16 -5.54 -11.68
N ARG A 80 1.50 -6.77 -11.26
CA ARG A 80 0.53 -7.73 -10.70
C ARG A 80 0.60 -7.76 -9.18
N TYR A 81 -0.56 -7.95 -8.56
CA TYR A 81 -0.70 -8.02 -7.12
C TYR A 81 -1.47 -9.27 -6.71
N LEU A 82 -0.98 -9.99 -5.70
CA LEU A 82 -1.73 -11.02 -4.99
C LEU A 82 -2.60 -10.33 -3.94
N LEU A 83 -3.91 -10.48 -4.05
CA LEU A 83 -4.88 -9.93 -3.10
C LEU A 83 -5.09 -10.87 -1.92
N ALA A 84 -5.65 -10.35 -0.83
CA ALA A 84 -6.04 -11.18 0.29
C ALA A 84 -7.20 -12.10 -0.13
N PRO A 85 -7.31 -13.32 0.43
CA PRO A 85 -8.35 -14.27 0.01
C PRO A 85 -9.77 -13.81 0.35
N TRP A 86 -9.94 -12.82 1.22
CA TRP A 86 -11.22 -12.18 1.52
C TRP A 86 -11.52 -10.93 0.67
N ASP A 87 -10.60 -10.50 -0.20
CA ASP A 87 -10.88 -9.45 -1.16
C ASP A 87 -11.76 -10.01 -2.28
N THR A 88 -12.99 -9.51 -2.37
CA THR A 88 -14.03 -9.96 -3.31
C THR A 88 -14.00 -9.18 -4.62
N GLY A 89 -13.30 -8.05 -4.68
CA GLY A 89 -13.15 -7.25 -5.89
C GLY A 89 -12.02 -6.23 -5.81
N ALA A 90 -11.50 -5.86 -6.96
CA ALA A 90 -10.53 -4.79 -7.14
C ALA A 90 -10.96 -3.91 -8.31
N ALA A 91 -10.77 -2.60 -8.20
CA ALA A 91 -11.02 -1.63 -9.26
C ALA A 91 -9.93 -0.56 -9.24
N VAL A 92 -9.68 0.05 -10.41
CA VAL A 92 -8.91 1.29 -10.41
C VAL A 92 -9.85 2.42 -9.99
N PRO A 93 -9.48 3.29 -9.03
CA PRO A 93 -10.38 4.34 -8.56
C PRO A 93 -10.90 5.21 -9.73
N GLY A 94 -12.22 5.36 -9.81
CA GLY A 94 -12.89 6.09 -10.89
C GLY A 94 -12.81 5.44 -12.28
N GLY A 95 -12.35 4.19 -12.38
CA GLY A 95 -12.21 3.45 -13.63
C GLY A 95 -12.76 2.03 -13.54
N ASP A 96 -12.25 1.17 -14.42
CA ASP A 96 -12.78 -0.18 -14.59
C ASP A 96 -12.40 -1.12 -13.43
N ALA A 97 -13.25 -2.14 -13.28
CA ALA A 97 -12.93 -3.29 -12.45
C ALA A 97 -11.67 -3.98 -12.96
N VAL A 98 -10.76 -4.29 -12.03
CA VAL A 98 -9.55 -5.05 -12.30
C VAL A 98 -9.90 -6.52 -12.24
N ARG A 99 -9.62 -7.24 -13.33
CA ARG A 99 -9.82 -8.68 -13.35
C ARG A 99 -8.87 -9.35 -12.35
N VAL A 100 -9.42 -10.26 -11.55
CA VAL A 100 -8.66 -11.08 -10.59
C VAL A 100 -8.83 -12.55 -10.96
N ARG A 101 -7.72 -13.28 -11.09
CA ARG A 101 -7.71 -14.72 -11.39
C ARG A 101 -6.80 -15.44 -10.40
N GLY A 102 -7.34 -16.40 -9.67
CA GLY A 102 -6.58 -17.13 -8.65
C GLY A 102 -5.99 -16.22 -7.56
N GLY A 103 -6.70 -15.14 -7.22
CA GLY A 103 -6.26 -14.13 -6.26
C GLY A 103 -5.26 -13.10 -6.82
N VAL A 104 -4.85 -13.21 -8.09
CA VAL A 104 -3.88 -12.31 -8.72
C VAL A 104 -4.56 -11.36 -9.69
N THR A 105 -4.21 -10.07 -9.64
CA THR A 105 -4.70 -9.08 -10.58
C THR A 105 -4.11 -9.28 -11.98
N ASP A 106 -4.86 -8.87 -13.02
CA ASP A 106 -4.25 -8.54 -14.31
C ASP A 106 -3.17 -7.43 -14.14
N PRO A 107 -2.20 -7.30 -15.08
CA PRO A 107 -1.15 -6.30 -14.96
C PRO A 107 -1.72 -4.90 -14.93
N LEU A 108 -1.21 -4.08 -14.01
CA LEU A 108 -1.58 -2.69 -13.86
C LEU A 108 -0.35 -1.82 -14.14
N ALA A 109 -0.50 -0.88 -15.07
CA ALA A 109 0.52 0.14 -15.25
C ALA A 109 0.46 1.15 -14.09
N PRO A 110 1.61 1.59 -13.54
CA PRO A 110 1.61 2.73 -12.64
C PRO A 110 1.05 3.94 -13.38
N ARG A 111 0.03 4.58 -12.79
CA ARG A 111 -0.65 5.72 -13.43
C ARG A 111 0.00 7.07 -13.09
N THR A 112 0.76 7.15 -12.01
CA THR A 112 1.41 8.42 -11.69
C THR A 112 2.63 8.60 -12.59
N ARG A 113 2.80 9.80 -13.13
CA ARG A 113 3.98 10.20 -13.92
C ARG A 113 5.32 10.03 -13.17
N CYS A 114 5.27 9.88 -11.85
CA CYS A 114 6.42 9.70 -10.97
C CYS A 114 6.77 8.22 -10.75
N GLY A 115 6.16 7.32 -11.51
CA GLY A 115 6.42 5.88 -11.46
C GLY A 115 5.89 5.20 -10.20
N ARG A 116 5.09 5.90 -9.39
CA ARG A 116 4.40 5.36 -8.21
C ARG A 116 2.96 4.97 -8.54
N GLY A 117 2.35 4.16 -7.68
CA GLY A 117 1.08 3.51 -7.99
C GLY A 117 1.27 2.14 -8.66
N PRO A 118 0.17 1.44 -8.97
CA PRO A 118 -1.20 1.94 -9.08
C PRO A 118 -1.88 2.20 -7.74
N LEU A 119 -2.97 2.98 -7.79
CA LEU A 119 -4.00 3.01 -6.75
C LEU A 119 -5.06 1.95 -7.08
N LEU A 120 -5.55 1.27 -6.05
CA LEU A 120 -6.58 0.25 -6.17
C LEU A 120 -7.64 0.42 -5.09
N ASP A 121 -8.90 0.38 -5.48
CA ASP A 121 -10.02 0.19 -4.58
C ASP A 121 -10.28 -1.30 -4.43
N LEU A 122 -10.06 -1.80 -3.22
CA LEU A 122 -10.35 -3.18 -2.85
C LEU A 122 -11.70 -3.24 -2.15
N THR A 123 -12.41 -4.34 -2.37
CA THR A 123 -13.70 -4.65 -1.72
C THR A 123 -13.55 -5.92 -0.92
N GLY A 124 -13.88 -5.88 0.37
CA GLY A 124 -13.82 -7.03 1.26
C GLY A 124 -14.99 -7.06 2.25
N PRO A 125 -14.98 -7.99 3.22
CA PRO A 125 -16.06 -8.12 4.21
C PRO A 125 -16.22 -6.87 5.09
N ASP A 126 -15.12 -6.16 5.36
CA ASP A 126 -15.10 -4.94 6.17
C ASP A 126 -15.42 -3.67 5.36
N GLY A 127 -15.87 -3.83 4.11
CA GLY A 127 -16.16 -2.75 3.18
C GLY A 127 -15.04 -2.47 2.18
N GLY A 128 -15.02 -1.26 1.64
CA GLY A 128 -14.06 -0.83 0.64
C GLY A 128 -12.87 -0.10 1.23
N ARG A 129 -11.66 -0.34 0.71
CA ARG A 129 -10.44 0.39 1.09
C ARG A 129 -9.63 0.76 -0.16
N THR A 130 -8.96 1.91 -0.13
CA THR A 130 -8.01 2.27 -1.18
C THR A 130 -6.59 1.91 -0.73
N VAL A 131 -5.86 1.24 -1.60
CA VAL A 131 -4.44 0.95 -1.43
C VAL A 131 -3.63 1.61 -2.53
N GLY A 132 -2.37 1.94 -2.26
CA GLY A 132 -1.46 2.52 -3.24
C GLY A 132 -0.04 2.03 -3.08
N ASP A 133 0.66 1.89 -4.21
CA ASP A 133 2.08 1.59 -4.21
C ASP A 133 2.92 2.85 -4.00
N LEU A 134 3.59 2.93 -2.84
CA LEU A 134 4.50 4.03 -2.50
C LEU A 134 5.97 3.75 -2.88
N GLY A 135 6.22 2.79 -3.79
CA GLY A 135 7.57 2.38 -4.20
C GLY A 135 8.18 1.33 -3.26
N GLY A 136 7.32 0.54 -2.61
CA GLY A 136 7.70 -0.50 -1.65
C GLY A 136 7.46 -1.90 -2.18
N VAL A 137 7.63 -2.89 -1.30
CA VAL A 137 7.41 -4.32 -1.63
C VAL A 137 5.94 -4.72 -1.69
N ARG A 138 5.05 -3.82 -1.26
CA ARG A 138 3.60 -3.97 -1.29
C ARG A 138 2.89 -2.63 -1.40
N PRO A 139 1.67 -2.61 -1.96
CA PRO A 139 0.72 -1.53 -1.74
C PRO A 139 0.37 -1.37 -0.26
N VAL A 140 0.11 -0.14 0.14
CA VAL A 140 -0.24 0.24 1.51
C VAL A 140 -1.64 0.83 1.56
N VAL A 141 -2.35 0.65 2.67
CA VAL A 141 -3.66 1.27 2.85
C VAL A 141 -3.48 2.79 2.98
N LEU A 142 -4.20 3.54 2.15
CA LEU A 142 -4.16 4.98 2.12
C LEU A 142 -5.38 5.55 2.84
N SER A 143 -5.19 6.64 3.57
CA SER A 143 -6.28 7.45 4.08
C SER A 143 -6.03 8.93 3.85
N TYR A 144 -7.11 9.72 3.87
CA TYR A 144 -7.04 11.17 3.75
C TYR A 144 -8.06 11.81 4.70
N ARG A 145 -7.66 12.92 5.31
CA ARG A 145 -8.52 13.77 6.15
C ARG A 145 -8.40 15.23 5.70
N ALA A 146 -9.51 15.78 5.22
CA ALA A 146 -9.58 17.18 4.82
C ALA A 146 -9.55 18.15 6.01
N SER A 147 -8.79 19.26 5.91
CA SER A 147 -8.92 20.39 6.83
C SER A 147 -10.33 21.00 6.68
N GLY A 148 -11.12 21.01 7.75
CA GLY A 148 -12.51 21.48 7.72
C GLY A 148 -13.59 20.38 7.71
N SER A 149 -13.21 19.09 7.67
CA SER A 149 -14.15 17.97 7.82
C SER A 149 -14.65 17.73 9.26
N SER A 150 -14.64 18.77 10.11
CA SER A 150 -15.37 18.76 11.37
C SER A 150 -16.86 19.04 11.07
N SER A 151 -17.66 17.97 11.11
CA SER A 151 -19.14 17.91 11.21
C SER A 151 -19.96 18.01 9.91
N GLY A 152 -20.65 16.91 9.59
CA GLY A 152 -21.82 16.89 8.72
C GLY A 152 -22.13 15.53 8.06
N ALA A 153 -23.07 14.75 8.65
CA ALA A 153 -23.78 13.57 8.10
C ALA A 153 -23.02 12.22 8.01
N SER A 154 -23.49 11.06 8.52
CA SER A 154 -24.75 10.67 9.17
C SER A 154 -24.64 9.30 9.90
N SER A 155 -25.17 9.27 11.13
CA SER A 155 -25.97 8.24 11.83
C SER A 155 -25.68 6.73 11.70
N GLY A 156 -25.41 6.11 12.86
CA GLY A 156 -25.63 4.69 13.15
C GLY A 156 -25.05 4.35 14.53
N GLY A 157 -25.91 4.29 15.54
CA GLY A 157 -25.49 4.26 16.94
C GLY A 157 -24.62 3.08 17.33
N SER A 158 -23.64 3.34 18.19
CA SER A 158 -23.33 2.54 19.38
C SER A 158 -22.45 3.39 20.29
N SER A 159 -23.11 4.03 21.26
CA SER A 159 -22.48 4.48 22.49
C SER A 159 -22.02 3.24 23.25
N GLY A 160 -20.72 3.04 23.40
CA GLY A 160 -20.19 1.97 24.23
C GLY A 160 -18.71 1.68 23.97
N SER A 161 -17.90 2.01 24.97
CA SER A 161 -16.53 1.51 25.20
C SER A 161 -15.37 2.23 24.50
N SER A 162 -14.87 3.21 25.24
CA SER A 162 -13.47 3.52 25.48
C SER A 162 -12.52 2.34 25.24
N GLY A 163 -11.92 2.34 24.06
CA GLY A 163 -10.79 1.51 23.64
C GLY A 163 -10.47 1.95 22.23
N GLY A 164 -9.28 2.50 21.98
CA GLY A 164 -8.91 3.16 20.73
C GLY A 164 -8.89 2.24 19.51
N ALA A 165 -10.05 1.75 19.08
CA ALA A 165 -10.23 1.02 17.84
C ALA A 165 -10.03 2.00 16.69
N ARG A 166 -8.81 1.99 16.16
CA ARG A 166 -8.42 2.78 14.99
C ARG A 166 -9.38 2.44 13.85
N ARG A 167 -10.21 3.39 13.41
CA ARG A 167 -11.14 3.17 12.29
C ARG A 167 -10.38 2.62 11.08
N THR A 168 -10.90 1.55 10.52
CA THR A 168 -10.41 1.01 9.24
C THR A 168 -10.59 2.09 8.17
N PRO A 169 -9.54 2.46 7.42
CA PRO A 169 -9.67 3.43 6.34
C PRO A 169 -10.68 2.94 5.30
N GLY A 170 -11.63 3.79 4.95
CA GLY A 170 -12.54 3.55 3.84
C GLY A 170 -11.86 3.80 2.48
N ARG A 171 -12.65 3.77 1.41
CA ARG A 171 -12.19 4.26 0.10
C ARG A 171 -11.93 5.76 0.15
N LEU A 172 -10.90 6.20 -0.55
CA LEU A 172 -10.64 7.60 -0.78
C LEU A 172 -11.72 8.18 -1.70
N ASP A 173 -12.17 9.38 -1.38
CA ASP A 173 -12.98 10.18 -2.30
C ASP A 173 -12.11 10.79 -3.41
N GLY A 174 -12.75 11.49 -4.35
CA GLY A 174 -12.02 12.14 -5.45
C GLY A 174 -10.98 13.16 -4.98
N THR A 175 -11.16 13.79 -3.83
CA THR A 175 -10.21 14.76 -3.28
C THR A 175 -8.98 14.05 -2.73
N GLY A 176 -9.16 13.01 -1.91
CA GLY A 176 -8.08 12.19 -1.38
C GLY A 176 -7.29 11.48 -2.47
N LEU A 177 -7.98 10.97 -3.51
CA LEU A 177 -7.32 10.34 -4.67
C LEU A 177 -6.40 11.33 -5.40
N ARG A 178 -6.89 12.53 -5.72
CA ARG A 178 -6.08 13.57 -6.38
C ARG A 178 -4.92 14.01 -5.52
N LEU A 179 -5.11 14.13 -4.20
CA LEU A 179 -4.02 14.50 -3.30
C LEU A 179 -2.92 13.43 -3.28
N TRP A 180 -3.28 12.15 -3.11
CA TRP A 180 -2.32 11.05 -3.09
C TRP A 180 -1.57 10.89 -4.42
N ASP A 181 -2.24 11.11 -5.55
CA ASP A 181 -1.60 11.13 -6.87
C ASP A 181 -0.48 12.18 -6.94
N ARG A 182 -0.74 13.39 -6.44
CA ARG A 182 0.27 14.46 -6.38
C ARG A 182 1.36 14.18 -5.36
N LEU A 183 1.01 13.71 -4.16
CA LEU A 183 1.97 13.35 -3.11
C LEU A 183 2.93 12.25 -3.55
N ALA A 184 2.48 11.33 -4.40
CA ALA A 184 3.33 10.27 -4.92
C ALA A 184 4.58 10.81 -5.64
N CYS A 185 4.51 12.02 -6.19
CA CYS A 185 5.65 12.70 -6.81
C CYS A 185 6.59 13.41 -5.82
N VAL A 186 6.09 13.78 -4.66
CA VAL A 186 6.80 14.70 -3.74
C VAL A 186 7.37 13.97 -2.54
N LEU A 187 6.68 12.93 -2.05
CA LEU A 187 7.12 12.18 -0.88
C LEU A 187 8.42 11.42 -1.19
N PRO A 188 9.39 11.37 -0.26
CA PRO A 188 10.57 10.53 -0.45
C PRO A 188 10.15 9.05 -0.55
N GLN A 189 10.97 8.24 -1.22
CA GLN A 189 10.76 6.80 -1.20
C GLN A 189 11.02 6.30 0.23
N PRO A 190 10.09 5.53 0.83
CA PRO A 190 10.29 5.02 2.18
C PRO A 190 11.52 4.10 2.24
N ALA A 191 12.46 4.38 3.15
CA ALA A 191 13.61 3.51 3.40
C ALA A 191 13.23 2.20 4.11
N ARG A 192 12.01 2.14 4.66
CA ARG A 192 11.46 1.00 5.39
C ARG A 192 10.07 0.63 4.82
N PRO A 193 9.66 -0.64 4.91
CA PRO A 193 8.32 -1.04 4.50
C PRO A 193 7.25 -0.30 5.31
N VAL A 194 6.27 0.24 4.60
CA VAL A 194 5.15 0.98 5.17
C VAL A 194 3.95 0.03 5.31
N ASP A 195 3.30 0.06 6.46
CA ASP A 195 2.06 -0.69 6.71
C ASP A 195 0.82 0.15 6.33
N ARG A 196 0.88 1.44 6.63
CA ARG A 196 -0.22 2.39 6.42
C ARG A 196 0.33 3.78 6.13
N ALA A 197 -0.37 4.51 5.27
CA ALA A 197 -0.08 5.90 5.01
C ALA A 197 -1.35 6.75 5.16
N ASP A 198 -1.27 7.81 5.95
CA ASP A 198 -2.35 8.74 6.23
C ASP A 198 -1.91 10.13 5.74
N ALA A 199 -2.79 10.89 5.09
CA ALA A 199 -2.53 12.27 4.71
C ALA A 199 -3.58 13.21 5.31
N ALA A 200 -3.15 14.39 5.75
CA ALA A 200 -4.06 15.45 6.17
C ALA A 200 -3.52 16.79 5.68
N ASP A 201 -4.36 17.57 5.00
CA ASP A 201 -4.08 18.97 4.77
C ASP A 201 -4.33 19.77 6.06
N PHE A 202 -3.55 20.81 6.25
CA PHE A 202 -3.72 21.77 7.35
C PHE A 202 -3.86 23.21 6.83
N TRP A 203 -3.60 23.43 5.54
CA TRP A 203 -3.92 24.67 4.85
C TRP A 203 -4.15 24.39 3.38
N SER A 204 -5.10 25.11 2.78
CA SER A 204 -5.42 25.05 1.37
C SER A 204 -5.75 26.46 0.89
N GLY A 205 -5.14 26.91 -0.21
CA GLY A 205 -5.35 28.29 -0.67
C GLY A 205 -4.44 28.74 -1.81
N SER A 206 -4.53 30.03 -2.14
CA SER A 206 -3.66 30.64 -3.14
C SER A 206 -2.32 31.05 -2.54
N VAL A 207 -1.24 30.63 -3.18
CA VAL A 207 0.13 31.05 -2.86
C VAL A 207 0.33 32.50 -3.34
N PRO A 208 0.95 33.37 -2.53
CA PRO A 208 1.24 34.76 -2.91
C PRO A 208 2.03 34.90 -4.21
N HIS A 209 2.03 36.12 -4.76
CA HIS A 209 2.81 36.50 -5.96
C HIS A 209 2.52 35.64 -7.21
N GLY A 210 1.29 35.16 -7.36
CA GLY A 210 0.87 34.41 -8.54
C GLY A 210 1.32 32.94 -8.55
N GLY A 211 1.71 32.38 -7.40
CA GLY A 211 2.14 30.97 -7.32
C GLY A 211 1.05 29.95 -7.68
N GLY A 212 -0.23 30.34 -7.65
CA GLY A 212 -1.36 29.46 -7.93
C GLY A 212 -1.94 28.83 -6.67
N ALA A 213 -2.86 27.88 -6.82
CA ALA A 213 -3.49 27.19 -5.69
C ALA A 213 -2.70 25.96 -5.24
N ALA A 214 -2.60 25.75 -3.93
CA ALA A 214 -1.87 24.63 -3.33
C ALA A 214 -2.44 24.20 -1.98
N ASP A 215 -2.04 23.02 -1.55
CA ASP A 215 -2.34 22.43 -0.24
C ASP A 215 -1.03 22.22 0.53
N TRP A 216 -1.02 22.60 1.81
CA TRP A 216 -0.02 22.16 2.78
C TRP A 216 -0.51 20.90 3.46
N VAL A 217 0.26 19.83 3.32
CA VAL A 217 -0.14 18.49 3.72
C VAL A 217 0.91 17.84 4.59
N CYS A 218 0.45 17.19 5.66
CA CYS A 218 1.24 16.25 6.43
C CYS A 218 0.88 14.83 6.01
N ALA A 219 1.85 14.11 5.44
CA ALA A 219 1.74 12.68 5.15
C ALA A 219 2.46 11.88 6.24
N ARG A 220 1.73 11.01 6.96
CA ARG A 220 2.28 10.12 7.98
C ARG A 220 2.38 8.71 7.45
N LEU A 221 3.57 8.11 7.61
CA LEU A 221 3.86 6.73 7.28
C LEU A 221 4.05 5.94 8.58
N ASP A 222 3.26 4.89 8.76
CA ASP A 222 3.48 3.92 9.82
C ASP A 222 4.26 2.74 9.25
N PHE A 223 5.36 2.35 9.90
CA PHE A 223 6.26 1.34 9.37
C PHE A 223 6.02 -0.05 9.95
N ALA A 224 6.31 -1.06 9.13
CA ALA A 224 6.43 -2.44 9.57
C ALA A 224 7.44 -2.55 10.73
N GLY A 225 7.03 -3.25 11.79
CA GLY A 225 7.82 -3.40 13.02
C GLY A 225 7.75 -2.21 13.96
N GLY A 226 6.90 -1.21 13.66
CA GLY A 226 6.63 -0.06 14.53
C GLY A 226 7.41 1.20 14.17
N GLY A 227 7.02 2.29 14.84
CA GLY A 227 7.45 3.64 14.53
C GLY A 227 6.62 4.29 13.43
N SER A 228 6.69 5.61 13.36
CA SER A 228 6.06 6.42 12.31
C SER A 228 6.98 7.57 11.92
N ALA A 229 6.79 8.10 10.71
CA ALA A 229 7.42 9.34 10.26
C ALA A 229 6.37 10.21 9.58
N GLY A 230 6.37 11.50 9.88
CA GLY A 230 5.57 12.49 9.18
C GLY A 230 6.44 13.29 8.21
N GLN A 231 5.90 13.60 7.04
CA GLN A 231 6.52 14.42 6.01
C GLN A 231 5.54 15.53 5.60
N ALA A 232 5.94 16.78 5.83
CA ALA A 232 5.28 17.95 5.29
C ALA A 232 5.62 18.12 3.80
N ALA A 233 4.62 18.50 3.02
CA ALA A 233 4.77 18.89 1.62
C ALA A 233 3.81 20.03 1.27
N LEU A 234 4.29 20.96 0.45
CA LEU A 234 3.44 21.85 -0.32
C LEU A 234 3.11 21.13 -1.63
N VAL A 235 1.84 21.08 -1.99
CA VAL A 235 1.38 20.35 -3.18
C VAL A 235 0.49 21.27 -4.01
N GLY A 236 0.97 21.69 -5.18
CA GLY A 236 0.18 22.53 -6.08
C GLY A 236 -1.01 21.78 -6.68
N HIS A 237 -2.13 22.48 -6.95
CA HIS A 237 -3.34 21.83 -7.48
C HIS A 237 -3.21 21.38 -8.93
N ALA A 238 -2.44 22.11 -9.72
CA ALA A 238 -2.09 21.69 -11.08
C ALA A 238 -1.12 20.51 -10.99
N ALA A 239 -1.28 19.53 -11.88
CA ALA A 239 -0.40 18.37 -11.92
C ALA A 239 1.06 18.83 -11.96
N ASP A 240 1.54 19.49 -13.00
CA ASP A 240 2.95 19.89 -13.13
C ASP A 240 3.30 21.17 -12.36
N SER A 241 2.62 21.44 -11.24
CA SER A 241 2.85 22.65 -10.49
C SER A 241 4.29 22.68 -9.93
N PRO A 242 5.07 23.75 -10.22
CA PRO A 242 6.42 23.92 -9.67
C PRO A 242 6.40 24.19 -8.16
N LEU A 243 5.22 24.43 -7.56
CA LEU A 243 5.06 24.58 -6.12
C LEU A 243 5.22 23.27 -5.34
N SER A 244 5.12 22.13 -6.02
CA SER A 244 5.09 20.83 -5.36
C SER A 244 6.47 20.48 -4.81
N ALA A 245 6.63 20.56 -3.48
CA ALA A 245 7.90 20.36 -2.82
C ALA A 245 7.75 19.78 -1.41
N ALA A 246 8.67 18.90 -1.02
CA ALA A 246 8.80 18.40 0.33
C ALA A 246 9.41 19.49 1.23
N ALA A 247 8.85 19.71 2.42
CA ALA A 247 9.23 20.84 3.28
C ALA A 247 9.83 20.43 4.64
N GLY A 248 9.85 19.14 4.98
CA GLY A 248 10.46 18.61 6.20
C GLY A 248 9.54 17.66 6.97
N GLY A 249 9.83 17.44 8.25
CA GLY A 249 8.98 16.62 9.12
C GLY A 249 7.69 17.33 9.53
N CYS A 250 6.64 16.56 9.82
CA CYS A 250 5.41 17.05 10.46
C CYS A 250 4.94 16.05 11.52
N ASP A 251 4.04 16.48 12.40
CA ASP A 251 3.33 15.59 13.32
C ASP A 251 1.84 15.96 13.39
N ASP A 252 1.00 15.06 13.90
CA ASP A 252 -0.45 15.33 14.02
C ASP A 252 -0.80 16.43 15.05
N ARG A 253 0.21 16.96 15.77
CA ARG A 253 0.02 17.99 16.80
C ARG A 253 0.35 19.39 16.27
N ARG A 254 0.96 19.54 15.08
CA ARG A 254 1.37 20.83 14.51
C ARG A 254 1.40 20.83 12.99
#